data_AF-D8TQN0-F1
#
_entry.id   AF-D8TQN0-F1
#
_cell.length_a   1.000
_cell.length_b   1.000
_cell.length_c   1.000
_cell.angle_alpha   90.00
_cell.angle_beta   90.00
_cell.angle_gamma   90.00
#
_symmetry.space_group_name_H-M   'P 1'
#
loop_
_entity.id
_entity.type
_entity.pdbx_description
1 polymer ?
#
loop_
_entity_poly.entity_id
_entity_poly.type
_entity_poly.pdbx_seq_one_letter_code
_entity_poly.pdbx_strand_id
1 'polypeptide(L)'
;MPTLTGATYPLSASVCSLFLHRGLLSFKFCDFEIQTAQQMTPVSVSQPAAQPSFNPATSKPPPPPPPPPASSAPAAPSPPLPPSHQATMQTSRRRGRSAAPAGPPLDEPAALDSIRRHAITAVNRPELNRRILDAIPATARFVLIGEASHGTKEFYDRRFPRWMWHNRSVEKFVEWLRNHNLNVVRPGADSSKDVIAAARRCGFYGMDVYSLHSSADAVLGYLRQTDPQAARVVEARYRCFDRYGADAQSYGLATSIFHKASCEESVNRALYDIRRRVESYRAAPDGPASQEDALAVEANAMVVSGAEAYYRNMFTRDEITWNLRDTHFFNTTQLVEKHLARLQQAAAAEAAAEADGGTAAATPPQPKMVLWAHNSHLGDARYTDAGWRRSQLNIGQLVRQEYGDQAVSIGFTTHTGRVTAADEWGEAARHMKVRPSLPGSYEHLMHAAVFGSSSSGGGGGGGGRGGGGGGGGGGRKEHQCQDQHQEGGGGGGGGMGGGLPPVFALNLRNEELAERLQGPLLERAIGVIYRPDTELQSHYFEAVLPRQFNILIHEDATRAVVPIEPGDEWALDTGLEVTHGDMPELWPSGV
;
A
#
# COMPACT_ATOMS: atom_id res chain seq x y z
N MET A 1 18.32 -47.81 60.67
CA MET A 1 17.90 -49.22 60.80
C MET A 1 17.22 -49.39 62.14
N PRO A 2 16.10 -50.13 62.26
CA PRO A 2 15.30 -50.77 61.21
C PRO A 2 14.13 -49.86 60.74
N THR A 3 13.29 -50.20 59.76
CA THR A 3 13.52 -50.77 58.41
C THR A 3 12.29 -50.49 57.54
N LEU A 4 12.51 -49.90 56.36
CA LEU A 4 11.93 -50.19 55.03
C LEU A 4 10.39 -50.36 54.85
N THR A 5 9.78 -49.83 53.80
CA THR A 5 10.31 -49.13 52.60
C THR A 5 10.51 -47.61 52.86
N GLY A 6 10.70 -46.65 51.93
CA GLY A 6 10.67 -46.61 50.46
C GLY A 6 9.26 -46.36 49.87
N ALA A 7 9.07 -45.70 48.73
CA ALA A 7 9.97 -44.95 47.83
C ALA A 7 9.08 -43.99 46.97
N THR A 8 9.54 -43.07 46.12
CA THR A 8 10.88 -42.77 45.56
C THR A 8 11.03 -41.24 45.32
N TYR A 9 12.14 -40.81 44.70
CA TYR A 9 12.56 -39.43 44.35
C TYR A 9 13.30 -39.51 42.97
N PRO A 10 13.96 -38.47 42.37
CA PRO A 10 14.16 -37.07 42.81
C PRO A 10 14.03 -35.93 41.74
N LEU A 11 13.87 -34.70 42.27
CA LEU A 11 14.57 -33.42 41.97
C LEU A 11 15.09 -33.00 40.56
N SER A 12 14.82 -31.72 40.26
CA SER A 12 15.76 -30.65 39.84
C SER A 12 16.41 -30.60 38.43
N ALA A 13 15.85 -29.70 37.61
CA ALA A 13 16.50 -28.64 36.81
C ALA A 13 17.88 -28.82 36.15
N SER A 14 17.94 -28.49 34.85
CA SER A 14 19.09 -27.82 34.21
C SER A 14 18.69 -27.08 32.93
N VAL A 15 19.47 -26.05 32.58
CA VAL A 15 19.40 -25.35 31.28
C VAL A 15 20.05 -26.19 30.19
N CYS A 16 19.54 -26.16 28.97
CA CYS A 16 20.29 -26.60 27.80
C CYS A 16 19.93 -25.78 26.55
N SER A 17 20.93 -25.07 26.00
CA SER A 17 20.86 -24.55 24.63
C SER A 17 21.05 -25.70 23.63
N LEU A 18 20.54 -25.59 22.41
CA LEU A 18 20.94 -26.48 21.31
C LEU A 18 21.39 -25.67 20.08
N PHE A 19 22.57 -26.00 19.58
CA PHE A 19 23.07 -25.56 18.26
C PHE A 19 22.62 -26.55 17.17
N LEU A 20 22.48 -26.05 15.94
CA LEU A 20 22.31 -26.86 14.74
C LEU A 20 23.57 -27.65 14.40
N HIS A 21 23.45 -28.95 14.07
CA HIS A 21 24.26 -29.50 12.99
C HIS A 21 23.73 -30.82 12.38
N ARG A 22 23.82 -30.88 11.04
CA ARG A 22 23.50 -32.01 10.14
C ARG A 22 22.01 -32.36 10.04
N GLY A 23 21.57 -32.68 8.81
CA GLY A 23 20.16 -32.78 8.43
C GLY A 23 19.59 -34.20 8.43
N LEU A 24 18.47 -34.36 7.71
CA LEU A 24 17.50 -35.48 7.74
C LEU A 24 16.47 -35.37 8.89
N LEU A 25 15.45 -34.53 8.68
CA LEU A 25 14.15 -34.72 9.34
C LEU A 25 13.44 -35.93 8.72
N SER A 26 12.98 -36.85 9.57
CA SER A 26 12.11 -37.95 9.18
C SER A 26 10.96 -38.03 10.18
N PHE A 27 9.78 -37.57 9.77
CA PHE A 27 8.58 -37.63 10.60
C PHE A 27 7.96 -39.02 10.50
N LYS A 28 7.66 -39.63 11.66
CA LYS A 28 6.74 -40.76 11.76
C LYS A 28 5.38 -40.27 12.25
N PHE A 29 4.34 -40.69 11.56
CA PHE A 29 2.96 -40.61 12.06
C PHE A 29 2.77 -41.55 13.26
N CYS A 30 1.87 -41.14 14.16
CA CYS A 30 1.14 -42.01 15.06
C CYS A 30 -0.32 -41.55 15.06
N ASP A 31 -1.15 -42.23 14.28
CA ASP A 31 -2.61 -42.02 14.28
C ASP A 31 -3.23 -42.56 15.58
N PHE A 32 -4.38 -42.02 15.98
CA PHE A 32 -5.38 -42.79 16.73
C PHE A 32 -6.79 -42.27 16.46
N GLU A 33 -7.73 -43.21 16.30
CA GLU A 33 -9.05 -42.96 15.73
C GLU A 33 -10.21 -43.03 16.76
N ILE A 34 -11.27 -42.25 16.47
CA ILE A 34 -12.70 -42.54 16.67
C ILE A 34 -13.19 -42.94 18.08
N GLN A 35 -14.12 -42.15 18.66
CA GLN A 35 -15.50 -42.60 18.91
C GLN A 35 -16.48 -41.45 19.25
N THR A 36 -17.75 -41.62 18.89
CA THR A 36 -18.84 -40.64 19.01
C THR A 36 -19.94 -41.12 19.96
N ALA A 37 -20.53 -40.23 20.78
CA ALA A 37 -21.94 -40.32 21.23
C ALA A 37 -22.46 -39.13 22.08
N GLN A 38 -23.70 -38.70 21.76
CA GLN A 38 -24.79 -38.26 22.66
C GLN A 38 -24.68 -37.02 23.60
N GLN A 39 -25.38 -35.95 23.16
CA GLN A 39 -26.46 -35.22 23.86
C GLN A 39 -26.40 -34.94 25.38
N MET A 40 -26.45 -33.64 25.73
CA MET A 40 -27.34 -33.10 26.79
C MET A 40 -27.82 -31.68 26.43
N THR A 41 -28.86 -31.18 27.11
CA THR A 41 -29.66 -29.99 26.75
C THR A 41 -29.28 -28.71 27.53
N PRO A 42 -29.60 -27.51 27.00
CA PRO A 42 -29.35 -26.24 27.67
C PRO A 42 -30.39 -25.93 28.76
N VAL A 43 -29.97 -25.20 29.81
CA VAL A 43 -30.84 -24.68 30.88
C VAL A 43 -30.88 -23.15 30.81
N SER A 44 -32.08 -22.58 30.92
CA SER A 44 -32.32 -21.13 31.00
C SER A 44 -32.70 -20.72 32.42
N VAL A 45 -32.30 -19.52 32.85
CA VAL A 45 -32.67 -18.93 34.15
C VAL A 45 -33.08 -17.47 33.98
N SER A 46 -34.25 -17.11 34.52
CA SER A 46 -34.93 -15.83 34.29
C SER A 46 -34.58 -14.74 35.32
N GLN A 47 -34.83 -13.49 34.95
CA GLN A 47 -34.94 -12.36 35.90
C GLN A 47 -36.21 -12.46 36.78
N PRO A 48 -36.16 -11.90 38.00
CA PRO A 48 -37.29 -11.19 38.60
C PRO A 48 -36.95 -9.69 38.83
N ALA A 49 -37.95 -8.86 39.13
CA ALA A 49 -37.82 -7.39 39.08
C ALA A 49 -38.23 -6.64 40.36
N ALA A 50 -37.64 -5.45 40.52
CA ALA A 50 -38.15 -4.22 41.12
C ALA A 50 -38.53 -4.12 42.62
N GLN A 51 -37.77 -3.23 43.32
CA GLN A 51 -38.25 -2.21 44.29
C GLN A 51 -38.74 -2.72 45.68
N PRO A 52 -38.77 -1.88 46.77
CA PRO A 52 -38.80 -0.42 46.77
C PRO A 52 -37.75 0.36 47.60
N SER A 53 -37.66 1.64 47.24
CA SER A 53 -37.11 2.83 47.92
C SER A 53 -36.78 2.77 49.43
N PHE A 54 -35.62 3.33 49.79
CA PHE A 54 -35.40 4.06 51.05
C PHE A 54 -34.44 5.25 50.81
N ASN A 55 -34.63 6.37 51.54
CA ASN A 55 -33.80 7.58 51.43
C ASN A 55 -33.80 8.38 52.75
N PRO A 56 -32.63 8.57 53.39
CA PRO A 56 -32.42 9.59 54.41
C PRO A 56 -31.32 10.59 53.98
N ALA A 57 -31.67 11.87 53.90
CA ALA A 57 -30.69 12.93 53.62
C ALA A 57 -29.88 13.31 54.87
N THR A 58 -28.56 13.50 54.73
CA THR A 58 -27.72 14.25 55.66
C THR A 58 -26.77 15.18 54.91
N SER A 59 -26.40 16.28 55.54
CA SER A 59 -25.71 17.42 54.92
C SER A 59 -24.20 17.22 54.75
N LYS A 60 -23.64 17.85 53.71
CA LYS A 60 -22.19 17.91 53.45
C LYS A 60 -21.79 19.38 53.17
N PRO A 61 -20.76 19.94 53.84
CA PRO A 61 -20.38 21.34 53.68
C PRO A 61 -19.62 21.61 52.36
N PRO A 62 -19.60 22.87 51.87
CA PRO A 62 -18.89 23.26 50.65
C PRO A 62 -17.36 23.31 50.83
N PRO A 63 -16.57 23.20 49.74
CA PRO A 63 -15.11 23.29 49.77
C PRO A 63 -14.61 24.73 49.95
N PRO A 64 -13.37 24.93 50.44
CA PRO A 64 -12.76 26.25 50.62
C PRO A 64 -12.29 26.90 49.29
N PRO A 65 -12.14 28.24 49.26
CA PRO A 65 -11.66 28.97 48.08
C PRO A 65 -10.13 28.80 47.84
N PRO A 66 -9.64 29.03 46.60
CA PRO A 66 -8.22 28.94 46.25
C PRO A 66 -7.37 30.12 46.78
N PRO A 67 -6.06 29.92 46.96
CA PRO A 67 -5.14 30.97 47.43
C PRO A 67 -4.80 32.01 46.33
N PRO A 68 -4.34 33.22 46.71
CA PRO A 68 -3.96 34.28 45.77
C PRO A 68 -2.63 33.99 45.04
N PRO A 69 -2.39 34.60 43.87
CA PRO A 69 -1.19 34.39 43.07
C PRO A 69 0.06 35.04 43.69
N ALA A 70 1.19 34.33 43.68
CA ALA A 70 2.50 34.86 44.04
C ALA A 70 3.14 35.62 42.87
N SER A 71 3.89 36.69 43.17
CA SER A 71 4.59 37.49 42.16
C SER A 71 5.88 36.81 41.68
N SER A 72 6.10 36.80 40.36
CA SER A 72 7.32 36.30 39.74
C SER A 72 8.31 37.42 39.43
N ALA A 73 9.54 37.27 39.92
CA ALA A 73 10.72 37.96 39.38
C ALA A 73 11.27 37.16 38.19
N PRO A 74 11.90 37.79 37.18
CA PRO A 74 12.30 37.11 35.95
C PRO A 74 13.53 36.21 36.12
N ALA A 75 13.46 34.99 35.59
CA ALA A 75 14.60 34.10 35.39
C ALA A 75 15.25 34.34 34.01
N ALA A 76 16.55 34.07 33.89
CA ALA A 76 17.32 34.28 32.67
C ALA A 76 16.92 33.31 31.52
N PRO A 77 17.05 33.71 30.24
CA PRO A 77 16.64 32.88 29.11
C PRO A 77 17.62 31.73 28.82
N SER A 78 17.06 30.54 28.58
CA SER A 78 17.79 29.39 28.03
C SER A 78 18.25 29.64 26.58
N PRO A 79 19.35 29.01 26.12
CA PRO A 79 19.80 29.13 24.73
C PRO A 79 18.78 28.53 23.75
N PRO A 80 18.68 29.06 22.52
CA PRO A 80 17.72 28.59 21.52
C PRO A 80 18.08 27.18 21.01
N LEU A 81 17.05 26.37 20.75
CA LEU A 81 17.18 25.13 20.00
C LEU A 81 17.52 25.43 18.52
N PRO A 82 18.27 24.56 17.82
CA PRO A 82 18.50 24.71 16.39
C PRO A 82 17.17 24.62 15.62
N PRO A 83 17.03 25.35 14.50
CA PRO A 83 15.77 25.41 13.76
C PRO A 83 15.40 24.03 13.21
N SER A 84 14.16 23.62 13.46
CA SER A 84 13.55 22.51 12.73
C SER A 84 13.37 22.90 11.27
N HIS A 85 13.72 22.00 10.35
CA HIS A 85 13.35 22.13 8.93
C HIS A 85 11.85 21.84 8.74
N GLN A 86 10.99 22.66 9.36
CA GLN A 86 9.64 22.84 8.87
C GLN A 86 9.75 23.57 7.53
N ALA A 87 9.51 22.85 6.43
CA ALA A 87 9.35 23.48 5.12
C ALA A 87 8.22 24.51 5.23
N THR A 88 8.58 25.80 5.15
CA THR A 88 7.63 26.89 5.40
C THR A 88 6.59 26.94 4.29
N MET A 89 5.46 26.25 4.48
CA MET A 89 4.27 26.41 3.66
C MET A 89 3.76 27.85 3.82
N GLN A 90 4.26 28.74 2.95
CA GLN A 90 3.76 30.10 2.82
C GLN A 90 2.26 30.02 2.54
N THR A 91 1.45 30.51 3.48
CA THR A 91 0.00 30.45 3.40
C THR A 91 -0.49 31.43 2.33
N SER A 92 -0.51 30.94 1.08
CA SER A 92 -0.96 31.63 -0.13
C SER A 92 -2.47 31.95 -0.06
N ARG A 93 -2.81 32.93 0.79
CA ARG A 93 -4.15 33.52 0.87
C ARG A 93 -4.48 34.10 -0.51
N ARG A 94 -5.57 33.59 -1.11
CA ARG A 94 -5.90 33.65 -2.55
C ARG A 94 -5.03 32.73 -3.43
N ARG A 95 -5.40 31.46 -3.46
CA ARG A 95 -5.56 30.75 -4.74
C ARG A 95 -7.05 30.57 -5.01
N GLY A 96 -7.52 30.98 -6.18
CA GLY A 96 -8.78 30.44 -6.71
C GLY A 96 -8.58 28.98 -7.12
N ARG A 97 -9.67 28.27 -7.42
CA ARG A 97 -9.57 26.99 -8.15
C ARG A 97 -8.72 27.21 -9.40
N SER A 98 -7.72 26.39 -9.64
CA SER A 98 -7.03 26.41 -10.92
C SER A 98 -8.00 25.92 -11.98
N ALA A 99 -7.96 26.53 -13.16
CA ALA A 99 -8.49 25.85 -14.34
C ALA A 99 -7.72 24.54 -14.55
N ALA A 100 -8.36 23.57 -15.23
CA ALA A 100 -7.61 22.46 -15.80
C ALA A 100 -6.52 23.01 -16.75
N PRO A 101 -5.37 22.34 -16.87
CA PRO A 101 -4.33 22.73 -17.82
C PRO A 101 -4.92 22.78 -19.23
N ALA A 102 -4.80 23.93 -19.88
CA ALA A 102 -5.33 24.15 -21.22
C ALA A 102 -4.46 23.43 -22.25
N GLY A 103 -4.86 22.21 -22.62
CA GLY A 103 -4.37 21.52 -23.81
C GLY A 103 -5.33 21.69 -24.99
N PRO A 104 -4.89 21.39 -26.23
CA PRO A 104 -5.78 21.31 -27.37
C PRO A 104 -6.79 20.16 -27.20
N PRO A 105 -7.96 20.21 -27.87
CA PRO A 105 -8.82 19.04 -28.03
C PRO A 105 -8.07 17.88 -28.68
N LEU A 106 -8.41 16.65 -28.33
CA LEU A 106 -7.76 15.45 -28.89
C LEU A 106 -8.07 15.30 -30.39
N ASP A 107 -7.03 15.32 -31.21
CA ASP A 107 -7.05 14.77 -32.56
C ASP A 107 -6.90 13.25 -32.46
N GLU A 108 -8.02 12.54 -32.29
CA GLU A 108 -8.05 11.10 -32.03
C GLU A 108 -7.36 10.28 -33.14
N PRO A 109 -7.58 10.54 -34.46
CA PRO A 109 -6.80 9.89 -35.51
C PRO A 109 -5.29 10.08 -35.40
N ALA A 110 -4.81 11.30 -35.13
CA ALA A 110 -3.37 11.55 -34.98
C ALA A 110 -2.79 10.95 -33.69
N ALA A 111 -3.57 10.92 -32.60
CA ALA A 111 -3.19 10.27 -31.36
C ALA A 111 -3.11 8.74 -31.53
N LEU A 112 -4.07 8.12 -32.22
CA LEU A 112 -4.06 6.69 -32.51
C LEU A 112 -2.88 6.28 -33.40
N ASP A 113 -2.55 7.06 -34.43
CA ASP A 113 -1.34 6.84 -35.24
C ASP A 113 -0.06 6.95 -34.40
N SER A 114 0.06 8.00 -33.59
CA SER A 114 1.23 8.21 -32.72
C SER A 114 1.39 7.11 -31.66
N ILE A 115 0.29 6.65 -31.04
CA ILE A 115 0.28 5.51 -30.12
C ILE A 115 0.75 4.25 -30.85
N ARG A 116 0.24 3.95 -32.06
CA ARG A 116 0.66 2.76 -32.83
C ARG A 116 2.13 2.82 -33.26
N ARG A 117 2.66 4.01 -33.58
CA ARG A 117 4.08 4.20 -33.96
C ARG A 117 5.05 4.13 -32.78
N HIS A 118 4.66 4.59 -31.59
CA HIS A 118 5.54 4.66 -30.41
C HIS A 118 5.27 3.57 -29.35
N ALA A 119 4.43 2.58 -29.67
CA ALA A 119 4.15 1.44 -28.79
C ALA A 119 5.34 0.49 -28.64
N ILE A 120 5.80 0.33 -27.39
CA ILE A 120 6.67 -0.76 -26.97
C ILE A 120 5.84 -2.05 -26.97
N THR A 121 6.11 -2.93 -27.92
CA THR A 121 5.44 -4.22 -28.11
C THR A 121 6.44 -5.37 -28.05
N ALA A 122 5.95 -6.58 -27.77
CA ALA A 122 6.72 -7.82 -27.87
C ALA A 122 5.81 -9.03 -28.10
N VAL A 123 6.39 -10.15 -28.54
CA VAL A 123 5.70 -11.43 -28.75
C VAL A 123 5.36 -12.18 -27.45
N ASN A 124 5.93 -11.79 -26.31
CA ASN A 124 5.64 -12.39 -25.00
C ASN A 124 5.90 -11.39 -23.85
N ARG A 125 5.32 -11.66 -22.67
CA ARG A 125 5.45 -10.78 -21.49
C ARG A 125 6.90 -10.61 -20.99
N PRO A 126 7.76 -11.64 -20.91
CA PRO A 126 9.16 -11.45 -20.51
C PRO A 126 9.92 -10.44 -21.38
N GLU A 127 9.81 -10.53 -22.71
CA GLU A 127 10.45 -9.57 -23.63
C GLU A 127 9.78 -8.18 -23.58
N LEU A 128 8.46 -8.08 -23.35
CA LEU A 128 7.80 -6.80 -23.13
C LEU A 128 8.33 -6.13 -21.85
N ASN A 129 8.39 -6.86 -20.74
CA ASN A 129 8.92 -6.39 -19.47
C ASN A 129 10.39 -5.94 -19.61
N ARG A 130 11.20 -6.70 -20.36
CA ARG A 130 12.60 -6.32 -20.65
C ARG A 130 12.67 -4.99 -21.40
N ARG A 131 11.87 -4.78 -22.46
CA ARG A 131 11.81 -3.51 -23.21
C ARG A 131 11.27 -2.34 -22.39
N ILE A 132 10.38 -2.59 -21.44
CA ILE A 132 9.91 -1.57 -20.48
C ILE A 132 11.05 -1.17 -19.54
N LEU A 133 11.85 -2.13 -19.04
CA LEU A 133 13.03 -1.85 -18.23
C LEU A 133 14.12 -1.10 -19.02
N ASP A 134 14.34 -1.45 -20.29
CA ASP A 134 15.25 -0.72 -21.20
C ASP A 134 14.86 0.76 -21.36
N ALA A 135 13.57 1.10 -21.21
CA ALA A 135 13.04 2.47 -21.31
C ALA A 135 13.18 3.29 -20.00
N ILE A 136 13.61 2.67 -18.90
CA ILE A 136 13.90 3.36 -17.63
C ILE A 136 15.33 3.89 -17.68
N PRO A 137 15.57 5.22 -17.55
CA PRO A 137 16.92 5.77 -17.53
C PRO A 137 17.80 5.16 -16.44
N ALA A 138 19.07 4.89 -16.74
CA ALA A 138 20.01 4.31 -15.76
C ALA A 138 20.20 5.19 -14.50
N THR A 139 19.99 6.51 -14.63
CA THR A 139 19.98 7.51 -13.55
C THR A 139 18.79 7.39 -12.60
N ALA A 140 17.74 6.65 -12.97
CA ALA A 140 16.56 6.46 -12.13
C ALA A 140 16.94 5.75 -10.82
N ARG A 141 16.55 6.36 -9.70
CA ARG A 141 16.66 5.80 -8.35
C ARG A 141 15.29 5.42 -7.80
N PHE A 142 14.25 6.18 -8.11
CA PHE A 142 12.89 5.94 -7.65
C PHE A 142 12.03 5.51 -8.83
N VAL A 143 11.58 4.26 -8.83
CA VAL A 143 10.63 3.74 -9.82
C VAL A 143 9.27 3.60 -9.13
N LEU A 144 8.31 4.41 -9.53
CA LEU A 144 6.97 4.43 -8.96
C LEU A 144 6.09 3.56 -9.85
N ILE A 145 5.73 2.36 -9.37
CA ILE A 145 4.96 1.36 -10.12
C ILE A 145 3.51 1.42 -9.67
N GLY A 146 2.68 2.01 -10.53
CA GLY A 146 1.23 2.10 -10.38
C GLY A 146 0.54 0.74 -10.46
N GLU A 147 -0.77 0.77 -10.27
CA GLU A 147 -1.68 -0.30 -10.62
C GLU A 147 -3.04 0.33 -10.98
N ALA A 148 -3.67 -0.17 -12.03
CA ALA A 148 -5.00 0.27 -12.48
C ALA A 148 -6.12 -0.19 -11.53
N SER A 149 -5.82 -1.23 -10.74
CA SER A 149 -6.66 -1.65 -9.62
C SER A 149 -5.88 -2.34 -8.51
N HIS A 150 -6.29 -2.10 -7.26
CA HIS A 150 -5.77 -2.76 -6.05
C HIS A 150 -6.02 -4.28 -5.98
N GLY A 151 -6.83 -4.79 -6.91
CA GLY A 151 -7.45 -6.11 -6.88
C GLY A 151 -6.55 -7.32 -7.06
N THR A 152 -5.37 -7.41 -6.41
CA THR A 152 -4.54 -8.63 -6.23
C THR A 152 -4.57 -9.10 -4.77
N LYS A 153 -5.51 -9.97 -4.42
CA LYS A 153 -6.04 -10.16 -3.05
C LYS A 153 -6.33 -11.71 -2.88
N GLU A 154 -6.42 -12.48 -1.76
CA GLU A 154 -6.91 -12.46 -0.35
C GLU A 154 -6.05 -13.30 0.64
N PHE A 155 -5.66 -12.98 1.92
CA PHE A 155 -6.40 -12.42 3.10
C PHE A 155 -5.52 -12.04 4.39
N TYR A 156 -4.93 -10.82 4.60
CA TYR A 156 -4.15 -10.44 5.85
C TYR A 156 -4.31 -8.97 6.36
N ASP A 157 -4.21 -8.71 7.67
CA ASP A 157 -5.32 -8.18 8.53
C ASP A 157 -6.01 -6.79 8.27
N ARG A 158 -5.87 -5.74 9.11
CA ARG A 158 -7.01 -4.80 9.42
C ARG A 158 -7.04 -3.40 8.74
N ARG A 159 -8.23 -2.76 8.80
CA ARG A 159 -8.72 -1.52 8.10
C ARG A 159 -8.65 -1.58 6.58
N PHE A 160 -7.50 -1.91 6.03
CA PHE A 160 -7.49 -2.33 4.64
C PHE A 160 -8.22 -3.66 4.57
N PRO A 161 -9.11 -3.88 3.59
CA PRO A 161 -9.73 -5.16 3.42
C PRO A 161 -8.61 -6.17 3.23
N ARG A 162 -8.40 -6.97 4.29
CA ARG A 162 -7.42 -8.05 4.55
C ARG A 162 -6.68 -8.44 3.29
N TRP A 163 -7.50 -8.74 2.31
CA TRP A 163 -7.14 -9.38 1.11
C TRP A 163 -5.95 -8.77 0.34
N MET A 164 -5.68 -7.47 0.39
CA MET A 164 -4.77 -6.74 -0.52
C MET A 164 -3.32 -7.23 -0.74
N TRP A 165 -2.68 -7.89 0.23
CA TRP A 165 -1.25 -8.25 0.12
C TRP A 165 -0.94 -9.73 0.34
N HIS A 166 -1.91 -10.54 0.74
CA HIS A 166 -1.72 -11.96 1.07
C HIS A 166 -2.30 -12.81 -0.06
N ASN A 167 -1.83 -12.63 -1.29
CA ASN A 167 -2.44 -13.19 -2.50
C ASN A 167 -1.47 -14.08 -3.30
N ARG A 168 -1.97 -14.89 -4.23
CA ARG A 168 -1.17 -15.86 -5.04
C ARG A 168 -0.13 -15.23 -5.98
N SER A 169 -0.03 -13.90 -6.07
CA SER A 169 1.04 -13.18 -6.76
C SER A 169 2.08 -12.61 -5.78
N VAL A 170 1.64 -12.07 -4.64
CA VAL A 170 2.53 -11.52 -3.60
C VAL A 170 3.18 -12.64 -2.76
N GLU A 171 2.51 -13.78 -2.57
CA GLU A 171 3.12 -15.02 -2.08
C GLU A 171 4.37 -15.36 -2.88
N LYS A 172 4.23 -15.51 -4.21
CA LYS A 172 5.35 -15.80 -5.12
C LYS A 172 6.41 -14.70 -5.15
N PHE A 173 6.01 -13.44 -4.99
CA PHE A 173 6.95 -12.32 -4.87
C PHE A 173 7.75 -12.37 -3.57
N VAL A 174 7.12 -12.68 -2.43
CA VAL A 174 7.78 -12.81 -1.12
C VAL A 174 8.63 -14.08 -1.05
N GLU A 175 8.21 -15.19 -1.66
CA GLU A 175 9.05 -16.37 -1.87
C GLU A 175 10.29 -16.05 -2.70
N TRP A 176 10.11 -15.36 -3.83
CA TRP A 176 11.23 -14.90 -4.67
C TRP A 176 12.16 -13.96 -3.90
N LEU A 177 11.60 -13.01 -3.14
CA LEU A 177 12.35 -12.04 -2.33
C LEU A 177 13.15 -12.72 -1.23
N ARG A 178 12.55 -13.70 -0.54
CA ARG A 178 13.23 -14.55 0.46
C ARG A 178 14.38 -15.31 -0.18
N ASN A 179 14.16 -15.95 -1.33
CA ASN A 179 15.18 -16.69 -2.06
C ASN A 179 16.31 -15.77 -2.56
N HIS A 180 15.99 -14.56 -3.02
CA HIS A 180 16.97 -13.53 -3.36
C HIS A 180 17.81 -13.12 -2.15
N ASN A 181 17.16 -12.81 -1.02
CA ASN A 181 17.83 -12.36 0.21
C ASN A 181 18.68 -13.45 0.89
N LEU A 182 18.35 -14.74 0.70
CA LEU A 182 19.21 -15.85 1.11
C LEU A 182 20.47 -15.95 0.23
N ASN A 183 20.36 -15.68 -1.08
CA ASN A 183 21.46 -15.77 -2.04
C ASN A 183 22.48 -14.60 -1.97
N VAL A 184 22.24 -13.54 -1.19
CA VAL A 184 23.19 -12.44 -0.98
C VAL A 184 24.03 -12.55 0.30
N VAL A 185 23.76 -13.54 1.16
CA VAL A 185 24.53 -13.78 2.39
C VAL A 185 25.89 -14.41 2.08
N ARG A 186 26.98 -13.89 2.65
CA ARG A 186 28.31 -14.49 2.47
C ARG A 186 28.41 -15.87 3.17
N PRO A 187 28.90 -16.93 2.52
CA PRO A 187 29.04 -18.24 3.15
C PRO A 187 29.91 -18.18 4.42
N GLY A 188 29.35 -18.65 5.55
CA GLY A 188 30.04 -18.67 6.85
C GLY A 188 29.99 -17.35 7.64
N ALA A 189 29.41 -16.28 7.10
CA ALA A 189 29.21 -15.03 7.84
C ALA A 189 27.99 -15.10 8.77
N ASP A 190 28.04 -14.38 9.89
CA ASP A 190 26.87 -14.11 10.74
C ASP A 190 25.93 -13.13 10.00
N SER A 191 24.79 -13.63 9.55
CA SER A 191 23.82 -12.86 8.75
C SER A 191 23.16 -11.71 9.50
N SER A 192 23.28 -11.65 10.83
CA SER A 192 22.87 -10.47 11.62
C SER A 192 23.89 -9.33 11.54
N LYS A 193 25.19 -9.65 11.34
CA LYS A 193 26.32 -8.72 11.40
C LYS A 193 26.92 -8.35 10.05
N ASP A 194 26.76 -9.19 9.03
CA ASP A 194 27.29 -8.95 7.68
C ASP A 194 26.60 -7.74 6.99
N VAL A 195 27.24 -6.55 7.11
CA VAL A 195 26.72 -5.31 6.54
C VAL A 195 26.82 -5.28 5.01
N ILE A 196 27.79 -5.97 4.42
CA ILE A 196 27.93 -6.12 2.97
C ILE A 196 26.76 -6.95 2.40
N ALA A 197 26.34 -8.02 3.09
CA ALA A 197 25.12 -8.73 2.74
C ALA A 197 23.86 -7.88 3.02
N ALA A 198 23.78 -7.18 4.15
CA ALA A 198 22.63 -6.34 4.50
C ALA A 198 22.36 -5.25 3.45
N ALA A 199 23.41 -4.52 3.03
CA ALA A 199 23.33 -3.49 1.97
C ALA A 199 23.02 -4.05 0.57
N ARG A 200 22.99 -5.37 0.40
CA ARG A 200 22.62 -6.08 -0.83
C ARG A 200 21.27 -6.79 -0.76
N ARG A 201 20.62 -6.84 0.41
CA ARG A 201 19.25 -7.36 0.55
C ARG A 201 18.26 -6.38 -0.08
N CYS A 202 17.17 -6.93 -0.60
CA CYS A 202 16.00 -6.15 -0.99
C CYS A 202 14.98 -6.21 0.15
N GLY A 203 14.72 -5.08 0.79
CA GLY A 203 13.72 -4.95 1.87
C GLY A 203 12.33 -4.65 1.33
N PHE A 204 11.29 -5.05 2.07
CA PHE A 204 9.88 -4.79 1.74
C PHE A 204 9.26 -3.98 2.88
N TYR A 205 8.99 -2.69 2.61
CA TYR A 205 8.63 -1.70 3.63
C TYR A 205 7.23 -1.15 3.39
N GLY A 206 6.36 -1.23 4.40
CA GLY A 206 5.04 -0.59 4.35
C GLY A 206 5.14 0.92 4.50
N MET A 207 4.46 1.67 3.61
CA MET A 207 4.46 3.14 3.62
C MET A 207 3.19 3.79 4.22
N ASP A 208 2.20 2.98 4.63
CA ASP A 208 0.85 3.46 4.96
C ASP A 208 0.64 3.78 6.46
N VAL A 209 -0.33 4.66 6.73
CA VAL A 209 -0.46 5.43 7.97
C VAL A 209 -1.51 4.87 8.95
N TYR A 210 -2.04 3.68 8.69
CA TYR A 210 -3.32 3.26 9.28
C TYR A 210 -3.25 2.44 10.58
N SER A 211 -2.13 1.80 10.87
CA SER A 211 -1.94 0.80 11.94
C SER A 211 -1.73 1.41 13.34
N LEU A 212 -2.56 2.38 13.75
CA LEU A 212 -2.39 3.17 14.98
C LEU A 212 -1.99 2.35 16.21
N HIS A 213 -2.80 1.36 16.58
CA HIS A 213 -2.60 0.60 17.82
C HIS A 213 -1.45 -0.41 17.70
N SER A 214 -1.39 -1.21 16.62
CA SER A 214 -0.33 -2.20 16.44
C SER A 214 1.06 -1.58 16.24
N SER A 215 1.16 -0.38 15.63
CA SER A 215 2.41 0.38 15.59
C SER A 215 2.79 0.96 16.96
N ALA A 216 1.82 1.35 17.80
CA ALA A 216 2.09 1.73 19.18
C ALA A 216 2.59 0.53 20.01
N ASP A 217 1.97 -0.64 19.86
CA ASP A 217 2.39 -1.88 20.52
C ASP A 217 3.77 -2.36 20.05
N ALA A 218 4.10 -2.22 18.75
CA ALA A 218 5.44 -2.53 18.23
C ALA A 218 6.51 -1.62 18.85
N VAL A 219 6.27 -0.31 18.94
CA VAL A 219 7.16 0.65 19.61
C VAL A 219 7.35 0.28 21.08
N LEU A 220 6.27 -0.04 21.80
CA LEU A 220 6.35 -0.42 23.21
C LEU A 220 7.01 -1.79 23.41
N GLY A 221 6.77 -2.76 22.53
CA GLY A 221 7.40 -4.09 22.55
C GLY A 221 8.91 -4.02 22.40
N TYR A 222 9.41 -3.19 21.47
CA TYR A 222 10.84 -2.92 21.32
C TYR A 222 11.40 -2.17 22.54
N LEU A 223 10.81 -1.03 22.92
CA LEU A 223 11.35 -0.21 24.01
C LEU A 223 11.33 -0.94 25.36
N ARG A 224 10.33 -1.79 25.65
CA ARG A 224 10.29 -2.61 26.88
C ARG A 224 11.50 -3.55 27.02
N GLN A 225 12.16 -3.91 25.92
CA GLN A 225 13.38 -4.71 25.89
C GLN A 225 14.64 -3.81 25.88
N THR A 226 14.67 -2.80 25.02
CA THR A 226 15.90 -2.03 24.71
C THR A 226 16.11 -0.77 25.56
N ASP A 227 15.05 0.00 25.87
CA ASP A 227 15.10 1.13 26.81
C ASP A 227 13.84 1.14 27.69
N PRO A 228 13.83 0.36 28.80
CA PRO A 228 12.70 0.32 29.73
C PRO A 228 12.38 1.66 30.40
N GLN A 229 13.25 2.67 30.33
CA GLN A 229 12.94 4.02 30.82
C GLN A 229 12.13 4.80 29.78
N ALA A 230 12.58 4.83 28.51
CA ALA A 230 11.80 5.39 27.42
C ALA A 230 10.46 4.67 27.22
N ALA A 231 10.42 3.34 27.40
CA ALA A 231 9.19 2.56 27.34
C ALA A 231 8.10 3.14 28.25
N ARG A 232 8.42 3.41 29.53
CA ARG A 232 7.46 4.00 30.49
C ARG A 232 7.01 5.41 30.10
N VAL A 233 7.91 6.22 29.52
CA VAL A 233 7.61 7.59 29.08
C VAL A 233 6.74 7.61 27.81
N VAL A 234 6.98 6.71 26.87
CA VAL A 234 6.19 6.56 25.63
C VAL A 234 4.84 5.94 25.93
N GLU A 235 4.78 4.90 26.78
CA GLU A 235 3.53 4.28 27.21
C GLU A 235 2.62 5.29 27.90
N ALA A 236 3.15 6.09 28.84
CA ALA A 236 2.38 7.16 29.50
C ALA A 236 1.80 8.22 28.54
N ARG A 237 2.38 8.38 27.34
CA ARG A 237 1.85 9.27 26.28
C ARG A 237 0.80 8.56 25.42
N TYR A 238 1.04 7.30 25.05
CA TYR A 238 0.12 6.50 24.25
C TYR A 238 -1.17 6.13 25.01
N ARG A 239 -1.15 6.08 26.35
CA ARG A 239 -2.34 5.96 27.22
C ARG A 239 -3.40 7.06 27.04
N CYS A 240 -3.10 8.10 26.26
CA CYS A 240 -4.11 9.03 25.77
C CYS A 240 -5.22 8.33 24.95
N PHE A 241 -4.90 7.23 24.25
CA PHE A 241 -5.85 6.48 23.43
C PHE A 241 -6.80 5.58 24.23
N ASP A 242 -6.43 5.13 25.44
CA ASP A 242 -7.20 4.19 26.28
C ASP A 242 -8.68 4.58 26.44
N ARG A 243 -8.96 5.90 26.50
CA ARG A 243 -10.30 6.48 26.67
C ARG A 243 -11.19 6.44 25.42
N TYR A 244 -10.72 5.89 24.30
CA TYR A 244 -11.46 5.76 23.04
C TYR A 244 -11.61 4.30 22.57
N GLY A 245 -10.96 3.34 23.25
CA GLY A 245 -10.92 1.93 22.84
C GLY A 245 -9.87 1.64 21.76
N ALA A 246 -9.98 0.45 21.16
CA ALA A 246 -9.04 -0.07 20.16
C ALA A 246 -9.43 0.26 18.70
N ASP A 247 -10.51 1.04 18.50
CA ASP A 247 -10.92 1.54 17.20
C ASP A 247 -10.49 3.01 17.02
N ALA A 248 -9.65 3.23 16.01
CA ALA A 248 -9.15 4.55 15.66
C ALA A 248 -10.22 5.45 14.99
N GLN A 249 -11.30 4.88 14.44
CA GLN A 249 -12.43 5.68 13.94
C GLN A 249 -13.19 6.33 15.10
N SER A 250 -13.39 5.62 16.21
CA SER A 250 -13.98 6.13 17.45
C SER A 250 -13.15 7.26 18.05
N TYR A 251 -11.82 7.20 17.98
CA TYR A 251 -10.94 8.33 18.30
C TYR A 251 -11.21 9.54 17.38
N GLY A 252 -11.28 9.30 16.07
CA GLY A 252 -11.57 10.34 15.07
C GLY A 252 -12.92 11.01 15.27
N LEU A 253 -13.96 10.24 15.58
CA LEU A 253 -15.32 10.72 15.83
C LEU A 253 -15.38 11.55 17.11
N ALA A 254 -14.73 11.07 18.18
CA ALA A 254 -14.68 11.76 19.46
C ALA A 254 -13.94 13.09 19.39
N THR A 255 -12.87 13.19 18.60
CA THR A 255 -12.10 14.43 18.42
C THR A 255 -12.75 15.39 17.41
N SER A 256 -13.18 14.90 16.25
CA SER A 256 -13.78 15.72 15.19
C SER A 256 -15.14 16.28 15.59
N ILE A 257 -16.07 15.40 16.03
CA ILE A 257 -17.50 15.72 16.17
C ILE A 257 -17.88 16.01 17.63
N PHE A 258 -17.36 15.22 18.58
CA PHE A 258 -17.66 15.41 20.02
C PHE A 258 -16.65 16.30 20.76
N HIS A 259 -15.76 16.97 20.02
CA HIS A 259 -14.75 17.93 20.49
C HIS A 259 -13.98 17.50 21.75
N LYS A 260 -13.68 16.20 21.88
CA LYS A 260 -12.79 15.69 22.92
C LYS A 260 -11.34 16.09 22.59
N ALA A 261 -10.53 16.31 23.63
CA ALA A 261 -9.13 16.67 23.46
C ALA A 261 -8.36 15.62 22.62
N SER A 262 -7.47 16.08 21.73
CA SER A 262 -6.64 15.20 20.91
C SER A 262 -5.52 14.52 21.72
N CYS A 263 -4.83 13.58 21.07
CA CYS A 263 -3.59 12.96 21.53
C CYS A 263 -2.34 13.47 20.78
N GLU A 264 -2.52 14.44 19.88
CA GLU A 264 -1.52 15.09 19.03
C GLU A 264 -0.21 15.44 19.75
N GLU A 265 -0.27 16.24 20.81
CA GLU A 265 0.93 16.63 21.57
C GLU A 265 1.60 15.39 22.21
N SER A 266 0.83 14.44 22.74
CA SER A 266 1.37 13.22 23.35
C SER A 266 2.12 12.34 22.34
N VAL A 267 1.56 12.08 21.16
CA VAL A 267 2.21 11.26 20.12
C VAL A 267 3.39 11.98 19.49
N ASN A 268 3.30 13.29 19.29
CA ASN A 268 4.39 14.08 18.71
C ASN A 268 5.58 14.18 19.68
N ARG A 269 5.33 14.26 20.99
CA ARG A 269 6.38 14.14 22.03
C ARG A 269 6.99 12.74 22.09
N ALA A 270 6.20 11.68 21.90
CA ALA A 270 6.72 10.32 21.82
C ALA A 270 7.67 10.14 20.63
N LEU A 271 7.25 10.54 19.42
CA LEU A 271 8.09 10.51 18.21
C LEU A 271 9.36 11.35 18.39
N TYR A 272 9.27 12.55 18.97
CA TYR A 272 10.43 13.40 19.26
C TYR A 272 11.45 12.73 20.20
N ASP A 273 11.00 12.12 21.30
CA ASP A 273 11.90 11.45 22.25
C ASP A 273 12.52 10.15 21.69
N ILE A 274 11.82 9.44 20.82
CA ILE A 274 12.35 8.28 20.09
C ILE A 274 13.43 8.75 19.09
N ARG A 275 13.15 9.79 18.30
CA ARG A 275 14.11 10.40 17.37
C ARG A 275 15.37 10.97 18.03
N ARG A 276 15.31 11.31 19.32
CA ARG A 276 16.50 11.71 20.11
C ARG A 276 17.35 10.54 20.61
N ARG A 277 16.84 9.31 20.55
CA ARG A 277 17.53 8.08 21.04
C ARG A 277 17.88 7.10 19.93
N VAL A 278 17.17 7.14 18.81
CA VAL A 278 17.30 6.17 17.71
C VAL A 278 18.73 5.98 17.20
N GLU A 279 19.58 7.00 17.19
CA GLU A 279 20.99 6.83 16.77
C GLU A 279 21.83 6.03 17.79
N SER A 280 21.49 6.06 19.08
CA SER A 280 22.08 5.13 20.06
C SER A 280 21.56 3.69 19.92
N TYR A 281 20.34 3.51 19.41
CA TYR A 281 19.82 2.18 19.08
C TYR A 281 20.51 1.61 17.83
N ARG A 282 20.74 2.45 16.79
CA ARG A 282 21.52 2.08 15.58
C ARG A 282 22.97 1.68 15.90
N ALA A 283 23.53 2.21 17.00
CA ALA A 283 24.90 1.94 17.45
C ALA A 283 25.01 0.75 18.43
N ALA A 284 23.96 -0.04 18.62
CA ALA A 284 23.99 -1.27 19.42
C ALA A 284 24.82 -2.38 18.73
N PRO A 285 25.38 -3.35 19.49
CA PRO A 285 26.45 -4.23 19.03
C PRO A 285 26.04 -5.29 18.00
N ASP A 286 24.75 -5.44 17.69
CA ASP A 286 24.24 -6.38 16.69
C ASP A 286 24.21 -5.79 15.27
N GLY A 287 24.72 -4.55 15.11
CA GLY A 287 25.13 -4.00 13.81
C GLY A 287 23.96 -3.75 12.85
N PRO A 288 23.95 -4.34 11.64
CA PRO A 288 22.83 -4.22 10.69
C PRO A 288 21.46 -4.57 11.31
N ALA A 289 21.39 -5.60 12.16
CA ALA A 289 20.14 -5.94 12.85
C ALA A 289 19.65 -4.78 13.74
N SER A 290 20.55 -4.18 14.53
CA SER A 290 20.26 -2.99 15.33
C SER A 290 19.86 -1.77 14.50
N GLN A 291 20.32 -1.66 13.25
CA GLN A 291 19.91 -0.60 12.33
C GLN A 291 18.49 -0.81 11.79
N GLU A 292 18.11 -2.04 11.41
CA GLU A 292 16.73 -2.37 11.01
C GLU A 292 15.74 -2.19 12.18
N ASP A 293 16.09 -2.66 13.38
CA ASP A 293 15.30 -2.42 14.61
C ASP A 293 15.08 -0.92 14.88
N ALA A 294 16.13 -0.13 14.74
CA ALA A 294 16.08 1.31 14.94
C ALA A 294 15.32 2.05 13.82
N LEU A 295 15.31 1.51 12.59
CA LEU A 295 14.38 1.93 11.54
C LEU A 295 12.94 1.60 11.94
N ALA A 296 12.67 0.36 12.36
CA ALA A 296 11.33 -0.13 12.68
C ALA A 296 10.66 0.65 13.82
N VAL A 297 11.40 0.98 14.90
CA VAL A 297 10.86 1.79 16.00
C VAL A 297 10.63 3.26 15.61
N GLU A 298 11.47 3.84 14.75
CA GLU A 298 11.25 5.20 14.25
C GLU A 298 10.06 5.26 13.26
N ALA A 299 9.96 4.28 12.35
CA ALA A 299 8.88 4.16 11.39
C ALA A 299 7.53 3.95 12.09
N ASN A 300 7.43 3.01 13.04
CA ASN A 300 6.18 2.79 13.78
C ASN A 300 5.81 4.00 14.65
N ALA A 301 6.78 4.72 15.25
CA ALA A 301 6.50 5.97 15.95
C ALA A 301 6.00 7.09 15.00
N MET A 302 6.50 7.13 13.76
CA MET A 302 5.97 8.00 12.71
C MET A 302 4.55 7.61 12.29
N VAL A 303 4.24 6.31 12.21
CA VAL A 303 2.88 5.82 11.94
C VAL A 303 1.94 6.25 13.06
N VAL A 304 2.28 6.09 14.35
CA VAL A 304 1.40 6.53 15.45
C VAL A 304 1.12 8.04 15.41
N SER A 305 2.12 8.86 15.10
CA SER A 305 1.96 10.32 14.95
C SER A 305 1.12 10.69 13.71
N GLY A 306 1.40 10.08 12.55
CA GLY A 306 0.64 10.31 11.33
C GLY A 306 -0.80 9.80 11.41
N ALA A 307 -1.02 8.66 12.08
CA ALA A 307 -2.31 8.04 12.30
C ALA A 307 -3.20 8.94 13.18
N GLU A 308 -2.65 9.47 14.28
CA GLU A 308 -3.37 10.44 15.12
C GLU A 308 -3.90 11.60 14.28
N ALA A 309 -3.03 12.21 13.47
CA ALA A 309 -3.40 13.33 12.60
C ALA A 309 -4.41 12.92 11.52
N TYR A 310 -4.28 11.73 10.93
CA TYR A 310 -5.23 11.19 9.97
C TYR A 310 -6.61 11.00 10.60
N TYR A 311 -6.71 10.21 11.68
CA TYR A 311 -7.98 9.83 12.29
C TYR A 311 -8.70 11.05 12.89
N ARG A 312 -7.98 11.99 13.51
CA ARG A 312 -8.53 13.28 13.99
C ARG A 312 -9.09 14.17 12.87
N ASN A 313 -8.72 13.97 11.62
CA ASN A 313 -9.28 14.68 10.47
C ASN A 313 -10.25 13.84 9.63
N MET A 314 -10.51 12.57 10.02
CA MET A 314 -11.27 11.62 9.18
C MET A 314 -12.71 12.06 8.88
N PHE A 315 -13.32 12.88 9.75
CA PHE A 315 -14.68 13.39 9.59
C PHE A 315 -14.73 14.89 9.23
N THR A 316 -13.65 15.45 8.65
CA THR A 316 -13.60 16.90 8.33
C THR A 316 -13.58 17.20 6.83
N ARG A 317 -12.49 16.90 6.12
CA ARG A 317 -12.28 17.21 4.69
C ARG A 317 -11.34 16.21 4.03
N ASP A 318 -11.78 15.59 2.94
CA ASP A 318 -11.07 14.49 2.26
C ASP A 318 -9.69 14.88 1.75
N GLU A 319 -9.50 16.13 1.31
CA GLU A 319 -8.20 16.62 0.87
C GLU A 319 -7.19 16.79 2.03
N ILE A 320 -7.65 16.94 3.27
CA ILE A 320 -6.76 16.98 4.44
C ILE A 320 -6.25 15.58 4.74
N THR A 321 -7.13 14.58 4.80
CA THR A 321 -6.77 13.19 5.12
C THR A 321 -5.95 12.54 4.00
N TRP A 322 -6.27 12.85 2.74
CA TRP A 322 -5.48 12.48 1.57
C TRP A 322 -4.07 13.09 1.63
N ASN A 323 -3.96 14.41 1.80
CA ASN A 323 -2.65 15.08 1.82
C ASN A 323 -1.79 14.63 3.01
N LEU A 324 -2.39 14.35 4.18
CA LEU A 324 -1.69 13.77 5.33
C LEU A 324 -1.12 12.38 5.01
N ARG A 325 -1.89 11.52 4.33
CA ARG A 325 -1.47 10.16 3.98
C ARG A 325 -0.32 10.15 2.96
N ASP A 326 -0.44 10.87 1.85
CA ASP A 326 0.62 10.91 0.84
C ASP A 326 1.87 11.67 1.32
N THR A 327 1.72 12.65 2.20
CA THR A 327 2.87 13.25 2.92
C THR A 327 3.53 12.23 3.86
N HIS A 328 2.75 11.38 4.53
CA HIS A 328 3.29 10.29 5.34
C HIS A 328 4.04 9.26 4.48
N PHE A 329 3.50 8.84 3.33
CA PHE A 329 4.17 7.94 2.38
C PHE A 329 5.56 8.50 1.99
N PHE A 330 5.62 9.79 1.69
CA PHE A 330 6.86 10.46 1.28
C PHE A 330 7.87 10.56 2.44
N ASN A 331 7.41 10.92 3.64
CA ASN A 331 8.25 10.93 4.85
C ASN A 331 8.83 9.53 5.15
N THR A 332 8.04 8.47 4.99
CA THR A 332 8.49 7.08 5.18
C THR A 332 9.45 6.65 4.07
N THR A 333 9.24 7.10 2.82
CA THR A 333 10.20 6.92 1.72
C THR A 333 11.55 7.56 2.05
N GLN A 334 11.56 8.82 2.54
CA GLN A 334 12.80 9.50 2.96
C GLN A 334 13.48 8.81 4.16
N LEU A 335 12.71 8.26 5.10
CA LEU A 335 13.27 7.50 6.24
C LEU A 335 14.00 6.23 5.76
N VAL A 336 13.38 5.46 4.86
CA VAL A 336 13.95 4.23 4.29
C VAL A 336 15.13 4.55 3.37
N GLU A 337 15.06 5.60 2.54
CA GLU A 337 16.18 6.04 1.70
C GLU A 337 17.43 6.35 2.54
N LYS A 338 17.26 7.14 3.61
CA LYS A 338 18.34 7.48 4.56
C LYS A 338 18.85 6.27 5.36
N HIS A 339 18.06 5.21 5.49
CA HIS A 339 18.49 3.95 6.11
C HIS A 339 19.35 3.14 5.14
N LEU A 340 18.84 2.86 3.93
CA LEU A 340 19.56 2.12 2.89
C LEU A 340 20.89 2.80 2.53
N ALA A 341 20.91 4.14 2.44
CA ALA A 341 22.13 4.90 2.21
C ALA A 341 23.20 4.72 3.30
N ARG A 342 22.82 4.54 4.58
CA ARG A 342 23.77 4.23 5.66
C ARG A 342 24.34 2.82 5.50
N LEU A 343 23.50 1.82 5.22
CA LEU A 343 23.95 0.44 5.00
C LEU A 343 24.95 0.38 3.82
N GLN A 344 24.65 1.07 2.72
CA GLN A 344 25.54 1.14 1.55
C GLN A 344 26.86 1.88 1.86
N GLN A 345 26.84 2.93 2.67
CA GLN A 345 28.06 3.62 3.13
C GLN A 345 28.91 2.71 4.03
N ALA A 346 28.30 2.00 4.98
CA ALA A 346 28.99 1.07 5.87
C ALA A 346 29.57 -0.14 5.11
N ALA A 347 28.80 -0.72 4.18
CA ALA A 347 29.28 -1.80 3.31
C ALA A 347 30.43 -1.38 2.39
N ALA A 348 30.41 -0.15 1.86
CA ALA A 348 31.53 0.38 1.08
C ALA A 348 32.78 0.62 1.95
N ALA A 349 32.62 1.01 3.21
CA ALA A 349 33.73 1.16 4.16
C ALA A 349 34.33 -0.19 4.57
N GLU A 350 33.50 -1.21 4.84
CA GLU A 350 33.96 -2.58 5.13
C GLU A 350 34.67 -3.18 3.92
N ALA A 351 34.08 -3.12 2.73
CA ALA A 351 34.69 -3.64 1.50
C ALA A 351 36.00 -2.92 1.13
N ALA A 352 36.14 -1.62 1.45
CA ALA A 352 37.39 -0.88 1.28
C ALA A 352 38.46 -1.24 2.32
N ALA A 353 38.07 -1.76 3.49
CA ALA A 353 38.98 -2.29 4.51
C ALA A 353 39.40 -3.74 4.24
N GLU A 354 38.54 -4.55 3.59
CA GLU A 354 38.89 -5.89 3.07
C GLU A 354 39.83 -5.83 1.85
N ALA A 355 39.88 -4.70 1.14
CA ALA A 355 40.65 -4.53 -0.09
C ALA A 355 42.11 -4.11 0.15
N ASP A 356 43.01 -5.09 0.28
CA ASP A 356 44.46 -4.91 0.27
C ASP A 356 44.91 -4.09 -0.96
N GLY A 357 45.33 -2.84 -0.74
CA GLY A 357 45.83 -1.95 -1.80
C GLY A 357 45.42 -0.48 -1.69
N GLY A 358 44.45 -0.12 -0.83
CA GLY A 358 44.13 1.28 -0.53
C GLY A 358 43.61 2.10 -1.71
N THR A 359 42.96 1.45 -2.69
CA THR A 359 42.26 2.15 -3.77
C THR A 359 41.20 3.09 -3.19
N ALA A 360 41.20 4.35 -3.61
CA ALA A 360 40.26 5.36 -3.09
C ALA A 360 38.82 4.83 -3.15
N ALA A 361 38.16 4.78 -1.99
CA ALA A 361 36.84 4.15 -1.84
C ALA A 361 35.86 4.75 -2.86
N ALA A 362 35.40 3.91 -3.79
CA ALA A 362 34.43 4.31 -4.80
C ALA A 362 33.19 4.85 -4.08
N THR A 363 32.69 6.01 -4.54
CA THR A 363 31.53 6.66 -3.90
C THR A 363 30.39 5.66 -3.78
N PRO A 364 29.88 5.38 -2.57
CA PRO A 364 28.93 4.29 -2.36
C PRO A 364 27.71 4.49 -3.28
N PRO A 365 27.23 3.42 -3.94
CA PRO A 365 26.10 3.53 -4.84
C PRO A 365 24.90 4.02 -4.05
N GLN A 366 24.21 5.03 -4.58
CA GLN A 366 22.99 5.55 -3.98
C GLN A 366 21.90 4.47 -3.97
N PRO A 367 20.97 4.50 -3.00
CA PRO A 367 19.89 3.52 -2.95
C PRO A 367 18.95 3.71 -4.15
N LYS A 368 18.45 2.58 -4.65
CA LYS A 368 17.33 2.51 -5.59
C LYS A 368 16.12 1.92 -4.88
N MET A 369 14.93 2.45 -5.13
CA MET A 369 13.70 2.11 -4.46
C MET A 369 12.56 1.95 -5.47
N VAL A 370 11.74 0.93 -5.25
CA VAL A 370 10.47 0.74 -5.96
C VAL A 370 9.34 1.17 -5.04
N LEU A 371 8.52 2.10 -5.48
CA LEU A 371 7.33 2.58 -4.77
C LEU A 371 6.12 1.96 -5.46
N TRP A 372 5.48 0.97 -4.82
CA TRP A 372 4.29 0.30 -5.34
C TRP A 372 3.04 0.80 -4.59
N ALA A 373 2.11 1.39 -5.32
CA ALA A 373 0.81 1.85 -4.86
C ALA A 373 -0.12 2.07 -6.07
N HIS A 374 -1.38 2.43 -5.83
CA HIS A 374 -2.36 2.75 -6.88
C HIS A 374 -1.91 3.89 -7.82
N ASN A 375 -2.35 3.90 -9.08
CA ASN A 375 -2.10 4.99 -10.05
C ASN A 375 -2.31 6.38 -9.43
N SER A 376 -3.41 6.57 -8.69
CA SER A 376 -3.80 7.85 -8.06
C SER A 376 -2.77 8.39 -7.05
N HIS A 377 -1.91 7.53 -6.50
CA HIS A 377 -0.82 7.94 -5.62
C HIS A 377 0.49 8.25 -6.38
N LEU A 378 0.70 7.67 -7.55
CA LEU A 378 2.01 7.61 -8.22
C LEU A 378 2.12 8.42 -9.52
N GLY A 379 1.00 8.84 -10.12
CA GLY A 379 1.00 9.93 -11.11
C GLY A 379 1.37 11.28 -10.46
N ASP A 380 1.71 12.30 -11.24
CA ASP A 380 1.91 13.66 -10.71
C ASP A 380 0.55 14.38 -10.54
N ALA A 381 0.06 14.50 -9.29
CA ALA A 381 -1.24 15.11 -8.99
C ALA A 381 -1.46 16.53 -9.54
N ARG A 382 -0.39 17.29 -9.84
CA ARG A 382 -0.52 18.61 -10.50
C ARG A 382 -1.19 18.52 -11.88
N TYR A 383 -1.24 17.31 -12.44
CA TYR A 383 -1.83 16.99 -13.74
C TYR A 383 -3.04 16.06 -13.62
N THR A 384 -3.75 16.13 -12.49
CA THR A 384 -5.07 15.52 -12.28
C THR A 384 -6.06 16.53 -11.68
N ASP A 385 -7.37 16.23 -11.80
CA ASP A 385 -8.43 17.01 -11.17
C ASP A 385 -8.26 17.09 -9.63
N ALA A 386 -7.67 16.06 -9.01
CA ALA A 386 -7.32 16.04 -7.60
C ALA A 386 -6.41 17.23 -7.24
N GLY A 387 -5.34 17.48 -8.01
CA GLY A 387 -4.50 18.66 -7.80
C GLY A 387 -5.19 19.97 -8.17
N TRP A 388 -5.64 20.11 -9.42
CA TRP A 388 -6.06 21.43 -9.92
C TRP A 388 -7.46 21.87 -9.44
N ARG A 389 -8.38 20.94 -9.16
CA ARG A 389 -9.73 21.24 -8.59
C ARG A 389 -9.82 21.06 -7.08
N ARG A 390 -9.22 19.99 -6.54
CA ARG A 390 -9.41 19.55 -5.13
C ARG A 390 -8.26 19.96 -4.20
N SER A 391 -7.15 20.48 -4.72
CA SER A 391 -5.93 20.81 -3.95
C SER A 391 -5.31 19.61 -3.20
N GLN A 392 -5.50 18.41 -3.76
CA GLN A 392 -4.86 17.20 -3.30
C GLN A 392 -3.45 17.06 -3.90
N LEU A 393 -2.48 16.66 -3.09
CA LEU A 393 -1.16 16.21 -3.53
C LEU A 393 -1.10 14.68 -3.52
N ASN A 394 -0.06 14.11 -4.10
CA ASN A 394 0.25 12.70 -3.93
C ASN A 394 1.76 12.44 -3.87
N ILE A 395 2.18 11.25 -3.46
CA ILE A 395 3.61 10.91 -3.39
C ILE A 395 4.29 10.98 -4.77
N GLY A 396 3.59 10.66 -5.86
CA GLY A 396 4.09 10.80 -7.23
C GLY A 396 4.51 12.23 -7.57
N GLN A 397 3.72 13.22 -7.17
CA GLN A 397 4.11 14.63 -7.22
C GLN A 397 5.33 14.89 -6.32
N LEU A 398 5.30 14.50 -5.05
CA LEU A 398 6.36 14.83 -4.08
C LEU A 398 7.73 14.26 -4.48
N VAL A 399 7.79 13.00 -4.87
CA VAL A 399 9.02 12.32 -5.31
C VAL A 399 9.57 12.94 -6.60
N ARG A 400 8.71 13.37 -7.54
CA ARG A 400 9.14 14.09 -8.75
C ARG A 400 9.52 15.55 -8.49
N GLN A 401 9.07 16.16 -7.39
CA GLN A 401 9.50 17.49 -6.96
C GLN A 401 10.85 17.47 -6.22
N GLU A 402 11.12 16.43 -5.41
CA GLU A 402 12.37 16.27 -4.66
C GLU A 402 13.51 15.72 -5.53
N TYR A 403 13.26 14.63 -6.26
CA TYR A 403 14.29 13.84 -6.95
C TYR A 403 14.36 14.05 -8.46
N GLY A 404 13.50 14.90 -9.03
CA GLY A 404 13.59 15.35 -10.42
C GLY A 404 13.54 14.23 -11.46
N ASP A 405 14.61 14.08 -12.25
CA ASP A 405 14.72 13.07 -13.31
C ASP A 405 15.13 11.67 -12.80
N GLN A 406 15.58 11.57 -11.55
CA GLN A 406 15.84 10.30 -10.86
C GLN A 406 14.54 9.56 -10.48
N ALA A 407 13.39 10.21 -10.63
CA ALA A 407 12.06 9.67 -10.42
C ALA A 407 11.39 9.29 -11.76
N VAL A 408 10.89 8.06 -11.85
CA VAL A 408 10.22 7.50 -13.02
C VAL A 408 8.90 6.86 -12.60
N SER A 409 7.76 7.44 -12.99
CA SER A 409 6.45 6.85 -12.71
C SER A 409 5.92 6.02 -13.89
N ILE A 410 5.40 4.84 -13.58
CA ILE A 410 4.84 3.85 -14.50
C ILE A 410 3.35 3.69 -14.16
N GLY A 411 2.46 4.13 -15.04
CA GLY A 411 1.01 4.01 -14.87
C GLY A 411 0.46 2.80 -15.61
N PHE A 412 -0.67 2.25 -15.16
CA PHE A 412 -1.35 1.11 -15.78
C PHE A 412 -2.76 1.50 -16.24
N THR A 413 -3.24 0.95 -17.36
CA THR A 413 -4.61 1.19 -17.88
C THR A 413 -5.25 -0.10 -18.40
N THR A 414 -6.58 -0.19 -18.31
CA THR A 414 -7.35 -1.33 -18.84
C THR A 414 -8.74 -0.94 -19.34
N HIS A 415 -9.15 -1.53 -20.47
CA HIS A 415 -10.46 -1.27 -21.07
C HIS A 415 -11.57 -2.11 -20.43
N THR A 416 -11.34 -3.39 -20.14
CA THR A 416 -12.37 -4.34 -19.70
C THR A 416 -11.76 -5.50 -18.90
N GLY A 417 -12.52 -6.59 -18.70
CA GLY A 417 -12.05 -7.81 -18.05
C GLY A 417 -12.67 -8.01 -16.67
N ARG A 418 -11.85 -8.45 -15.70
CA ARG A 418 -12.29 -8.66 -14.31
C ARG A 418 -11.28 -8.09 -13.32
N VAL A 419 -11.77 -7.82 -12.11
CA VAL A 419 -11.03 -7.31 -10.95
C VAL A 419 -11.56 -8.01 -9.70
N THR A 420 -10.75 -8.15 -8.65
CA THR A 420 -11.27 -8.50 -7.33
C THR A 420 -11.37 -7.25 -6.48
N ALA A 421 -12.59 -6.91 -6.06
CA ALA A 421 -12.94 -5.68 -5.35
C ALA A 421 -14.10 -5.96 -4.38
N ALA A 422 -14.55 -4.94 -3.65
CA ALA A 422 -15.73 -4.99 -2.78
C ALA A 422 -16.69 -3.86 -3.14
N ASP A 423 -17.93 -3.96 -2.66
CA ASP A 423 -18.93 -2.90 -2.81
C ASP A 423 -18.70 -1.79 -1.76
N GLU A 424 -18.41 -2.12 -0.49
CA GLU A 424 -18.03 -1.17 0.59
C GLU A 424 -16.66 -1.44 1.26
N TRP A 425 -16.20 -0.50 2.10
CA TRP A 425 -14.98 -0.66 2.90
C TRP A 425 -15.17 -1.67 4.03
N GLY A 426 -14.43 -2.78 3.97
CA GLY A 426 -14.42 -3.81 4.99
C GLY A 426 -15.28 -5.04 4.67
N GLU A 427 -15.98 -5.03 3.53
CA GLU A 427 -16.72 -6.19 3.03
C GLU A 427 -15.80 -7.27 2.44
N ALA A 428 -16.44 -8.39 2.07
CA ALA A 428 -15.80 -9.54 1.47
C ALA A 428 -15.19 -9.22 0.09
N ALA A 429 -14.27 -10.07 -0.35
CA ALA A 429 -13.75 -10.02 -1.70
C ALA A 429 -14.80 -10.55 -2.68
N ARG A 430 -14.96 -9.86 -3.81
CA ARG A 430 -15.88 -10.24 -4.89
C ARG A 430 -15.17 -10.28 -6.23
N HIS A 431 -15.55 -11.21 -7.10
CA HIS A 431 -14.90 -11.42 -8.39
C HIS A 431 -15.64 -10.65 -9.49
N MET A 432 -15.46 -9.33 -9.50
CA MET A 432 -16.30 -8.38 -10.25
C MET A 432 -15.88 -8.24 -11.74
N LYS A 433 -16.85 -7.92 -12.61
CA LYS A 433 -16.61 -7.65 -14.04
C LYS A 433 -16.37 -6.15 -14.28
N VAL A 434 -15.23 -5.81 -14.89
CA VAL A 434 -14.91 -4.44 -15.30
C VAL A 434 -15.79 -4.07 -16.50
N ARG A 435 -16.40 -2.88 -16.48
CA ARG A 435 -17.19 -2.35 -17.62
C ARG A 435 -16.24 -1.96 -18.76
N PRO A 436 -16.65 -2.04 -20.04
CA PRO A 436 -15.91 -1.41 -21.14
C PRO A 436 -15.66 0.08 -20.85
N SER A 437 -14.45 0.58 -21.14
CA SER A 437 -14.09 1.97 -20.81
C SER A 437 -14.89 3.00 -21.59
N LEU A 438 -15.15 4.14 -20.92
CA LEU A 438 -15.98 5.22 -21.45
C LEU A 438 -15.32 5.89 -22.67
N PRO A 439 -16.07 6.20 -23.75
CA PRO A 439 -15.57 7.04 -24.84
C PRO A 439 -15.03 8.37 -24.31
N GLY A 440 -13.90 8.85 -24.86
CA GLY A 440 -13.19 10.02 -24.34
C GLY A 440 -12.31 9.75 -23.10
N SER A 441 -12.07 8.49 -22.74
CA SER A 441 -11.06 8.08 -21.76
C SER A 441 -9.76 7.59 -22.41
N TYR A 442 -8.64 7.69 -21.69
CA TYR A 442 -7.37 7.13 -22.14
C TYR A 442 -7.46 5.61 -22.35
N GLU A 443 -8.17 4.88 -21.49
CA GLU A 443 -8.36 3.43 -21.63
C GLU A 443 -9.07 3.09 -22.95
N HIS A 444 -10.03 3.92 -23.38
CA HIS A 444 -10.74 3.74 -24.65
C HIS A 444 -9.86 4.07 -25.87
N LEU A 445 -9.01 5.08 -25.75
CA LEU A 445 -8.03 5.44 -26.78
C LEU A 445 -7.00 4.32 -26.98
N MET A 446 -6.54 3.67 -25.90
CA MET A 446 -5.64 2.52 -25.99
C MET A 446 -6.32 1.30 -26.61
N HIS A 447 -7.58 1.00 -26.23
CA HIS A 447 -8.39 -0.05 -26.86
C HIS A 447 -8.55 0.15 -28.38
N ALA A 448 -8.87 1.37 -28.81
CA ALA A 448 -8.95 1.71 -30.23
C ALA A 448 -7.60 1.59 -30.96
N ALA A 449 -6.46 1.68 -30.26
CA ALA A 449 -5.15 1.40 -30.84
C ALA A 449 -4.93 -0.11 -31.09
N VAL A 450 -5.47 -0.99 -30.21
CA VAL A 450 -5.41 -2.46 -30.33
C VAL A 450 -6.19 -2.97 -31.54
N PHE A 451 -7.46 -2.59 -31.71
CA PHE A 451 -8.33 -3.20 -32.73
C PHE A 451 -8.33 -2.48 -34.09
N GLY A 452 -7.71 -1.29 -34.15
CA GLY A 452 -7.89 -0.38 -35.28
C GLY A 452 -9.22 0.37 -35.18
N SER A 453 -9.25 1.60 -35.69
CA SER A 453 -10.49 2.36 -35.82
C SER A 453 -11.32 1.78 -36.97
N SER A 454 -12.16 0.78 -36.67
CA SER A 454 -13.13 0.24 -37.61
C SER A 454 -14.13 1.35 -37.96
N SER A 455 -13.98 1.90 -39.16
CA SER A 455 -14.79 3.02 -39.63
C SER A 455 -16.23 2.56 -39.87
N SER A 456 -17.07 2.72 -38.84
CA SER A 456 -18.52 2.60 -38.91
C SER A 456 -19.08 3.72 -39.80
N GLY A 457 -18.94 3.53 -41.11
CA GLY A 457 -19.18 4.56 -42.12
C GLY A 457 -20.58 5.17 -42.01
N GLY A 458 -20.63 6.48 -41.75
CA GLY A 458 -21.86 7.27 -41.74
C GLY A 458 -22.47 7.39 -43.13
N GLY A 459 -23.12 6.32 -43.60
CA GLY A 459 -23.77 6.22 -44.91
C GLY A 459 -25.06 7.04 -44.98
N GLY A 460 -24.93 8.37 -45.03
CA GLY A 460 -26.06 9.28 -45.21
C GLY A 460 -26.41 9.49 -46.69
N GLY A 461 -27.58 9.01 -47.13
CA GLY A 461 -28.21 9.44 -48.38
C GLY A 461 -28.96 8.35 -49.16
N GLY A 462 -30.10 8.71 -49.76
CA GLY A 462 -30.87 7.86 -50.68
C GLY A 462 -32.21 7.38 -50.13
N GLY A 463 -33.29 8.09 -50.43
CA GLY A 463 -34.65 7.68 -50.05
C GLY A 463 -35.36 6.85 -51.12
N GLY A 464 -36.16 5.87 -50.70
CA GLY A 464 -37.06 5.10 -51.56
C GLY A 464 -38.41 4.88 -50.88
N ARG A 465 -39.53 5.07 -51.61
CA ARG A 465 -40.90 4.90 -51.07
C ARG A 465 -41.48 3.56 -51.48
N GLY A 466 -42.02 2.83 -50.51
CA GLY A 466 -42.83 1.62 -50.72
C GLY A 466 -42.73 0.66 -49.51
N GLY A 467 -43.79 -0.02 -49.07
CA GLY A 467 -45.17 0.04 -49.54
C GLY A 467 -45.87 -1.32 -49.50
N GLY A 468 -46.25 -1.78 -48.31
CA GLY A 468 -46.94 -3.07 -48.10
C GLY A 468 -46.69 -3.60 -46.69
N GLY A 469 -47.74 -3.95 -45.95
CA GLY A 469 -47.65 -4.38 -44.54
C GLY A 469 -47.72 -5.90 -44.35
N GLY A 470 -47.70 -6.35 -43.09
CA GLY A 470 -47.99 -7.75 -42.74
C GLY A 470 -47.36 -8.25 -41.44
N GLY A 471 -48.16 -8.26 -40.36
CA GLY A 471 -48.20 -9.31 -39.33
C GLY A 471 -46.93 -9.86 -38.65
N GLY A 472 -46.71 -9.43 -37.41
CA GLY A 472 -46.54 -10.35 -36.26
C GLY A 472 -45.17 -11.04 -36.02
N GLY A 473 -45.01 -11.55 -34.79
CA GLY A 473 -43.87 -12.41 -34.40
C GLY A 473 -42.79 -11.70 -33.58
N GLY A 474 -42.98 -11.62 -32.25
CA GLY A 474 -41.91 -11.17 -31.34
C GLY A 474 -40.93 -12.30 -31.03
N GLY A 475 -39.63 -12.05 -31.19
CA GLY A 475 -38.57 -12.99 -30.81
C GLY A 475 -37.25 -12.28 -30.55
N ARG A 476 -36.85 -12.17 -29.27
CA ARG A 476 -35.52 -11.67 -28.91
C ARG A 476 -34.48 -12.73 -29.30
N LYS A 477 -33.49 -12.37 -30.10
CA LYS A 477 -32.27 -13.17 -30.29
C LYS A 477 -31.10 -12.46 -29.62
N GLU A 478 -30.67 -13.00 -28.50
CA GLU A 478 -29.43 -12.61 -27.85
C GLU A 478 -28.25 -13.07 -28.73
N HIS A 479 -27.21 -12.24 -28.86
CA HIS A 479 -25.98 -12.62 -29.57
C HIS A 479 -24.96 -13.11 -28.56
N GLN A 480 -24.86 -14.43 -28.42
CA GLN A 480 -23.69 -15.07 -27.82
C GLN A 480 -22.50 -14.91 -28.76
N CYS A 481 -21.50 -14.13 -28.38
CA CYS A 481 -20.14 -14.36 -28.90
C CYS A 481 -19.59 -15.61 -28.23
N GLN A 482 -19.14 -16.57 -29.01
CA GLN A 482 -18.42 -17.75 -28.52
C GLN A 482 -16.93 -17.49 -28.62
N ASP A 483 -16.19 -17.76 -27.53
CA ASP A 483 -14.74 -17.74 -27.54
C ASP A 483 -14.20 -18.83 -28.48
N GLN A 484 -13.33 -18.43 -29.41
CA GLN A 484 -12.46 -19.35 -30.14
C GLN A 484 -11.02 -18.85 -30.10
N HIS A 485 -10.23 -19.40 -29.18
CA HIS A 485 -8.78 -19.35 -29.30
C HIS A 485 -8.35 -20.15 -30.53
N GLN A 486 -7.58 -19.53 -31.42
CA GLN A 486 -6.90 -20.24 -32.49
C GLN A 486 -5.44 -19.80 -32.54
N GLU A 487 -4.52 -20.74 -32.38
CA GLU A 487 -3.08 -20.49 -32.44
C GLU A 487 -2.65 -20.30 -33.90
N GLY A 488 -1.84 -19.26 -34.15
CA GLY A 488 -1.27 -18.98 -35.47
C GLY A 488 -0.03 -18.11 -35.33
N GLY A 489 1.12 -18.60 -35.76
CA GLY A 489 2.42 -17.95 -35.54
C GLY A 489 3.15 -17.56 -36.82
N GLY A 490 4.01 -16.55 -36.70
CA GLY A 490 5.05 -16.22 -37.68
C GLY A 490 4.69 -15.10 -38.68
N GLY A 491 5.56 -14.09 -38.76
CA GLY A 491 5.48 -13.03 -39.77
C GLY A 491 5.88 -11.66 -39.23
N GLY A 492 7.17 -11.31 -39.32
CA GLY A 492 7.65 -9.95 -39.06
C GLY A 492 7.72 -9.14 -40.36
N GLY A 493 7.10 -7.95 -40.37
CA GLY A 493 7.16 -7.02 -41.50
C GLY A 493 6.22 -5.83 -41.28
N GLY A 494 6.72 -4.61 -41.47
CA GLY A 494 5.93 -3.40 -41.23
C GLY A 494 4.90 -3.14 -42.33
N GLY A 495 3.66 -2.83 -41.93
CA GLY A 495 2.59 -2.41 -42.84
C GLY A 495 1.53 -1.58 -42.11
N MET A 496 1.19 -0.41 -42.67
CA MET A 496 0.12 0.45 -42.15
C MET A 496 -1.22 -0.26 -42.27
N GLY A 497 -1.87 -0.56 -41.15
CA GLY A 497 -3.17 -1.23 -41.10
C GLY A 497 -3.32 -2.26 -39.98
N GLY A 498 -2.22 -2.77 -39.42
CA GLY A 498 -2.24 -3.61 -38.22
C GLY A 498 -2.54 -2.81 -36.95
N GLY A 499 -3.39 -3.35 -36.08
CA GLY A 499 -3.58 -2.87 -34.71
C GLY A 499 -2.49 -3.37 -33.76
N LEU A 500 -2.48 -2.86 -32.53
CA LEU A 500 -1.52 -3.30 -31.49
C LEU A 500 -1.90 -4.66 -30.88
N PRO A 501 -0.94 -5.41 -30.30
CA PRO A 501 -1.29 -6.50 -29.39
C PRO A 501 -2.10 -5.97 -28.18
N PRO A 502 -2.96 -6.78 -27.55
CA PRO A 502 -3.80 -6.38 -26.42
C PRO A 502 -3.02 -6.04 -25.14
N VAL A 503 -1.69 -6.21 -25.15
CA VAL A 503 -0.79 -5.75 -24.11
C VAL A 503 0.40 -5.04 -24.75
N PHE A 504 0.60 -3.77 -24.40
CA PHE A 504 1.71 -2.95 -24.87
C PHE A 504 2.10 -1.90 -23.82
N ALA A 505 3.19 -1.18 -24.06
CA ALA A 505 3.58 -0.04 -23.24
C ALA A 505 3.89 1.19 -24.10
N LEU A 506 3.87 2.38 -23.48
CA LEU A 506 4.20 3.65 -24.13
C LEU A 506 5.25 4.37 -23.31
N ASN A 507 6.34 4.81 -23.96
CA ASN A 507 7.28 5.74 -23.33
C ASN A 507 6.74 7.17 -23.49
N LEU A 508 6.00 7.64 -22.50
CA LEU A 508 5.38 8.97 -22.46
C LEU A 508 6.39 10.12 -22.34
N ARG A 509 7.71 9.82 -22.24
CA ARG A 509 8.80 10.80 -22.40
C ARG A 509 9.10 11.13 -23.88
N ASN A 510 8.52 10.40 -24.84
CA ASN A 510 8.62 10.72 -26.27
C ASN A 510 7.85 12.00 -26.57
N GLU A 511 8.51 12.99 -27.17
CA GLU A 511 7.95 14.34 -27.35
C GLU A 511 6.74 14.37 -28.30
N GLU A 512 6.77 13.63 -29.41
CA GLU A 512 5.65 13.56 -30.36
C GLU A 512 4.42 12.89 -29.73
N LEU A 513 4.62 11.75 -29.07
CA LEU A 513 3.54 11.04 -28.38
C LEU A 513 2.95 11.89 -27.24
N ALA A 514 3.81 12.59 -26.49
CA ALA A 514 3.38 13.50 -25.44
C ALA A 514 2.59 14.68 -26.03
N GLU A 515 2.99 15.23 -27.18
CA GLU A 515 2.28 16.30 -27.90
C GLU A 515 0.85 15.88 -28.30
N ARG A 516 0.66 14.69 -28.85
CA ARG A 516 -0.67 14.17 -29.21
C ARG A 516 -1.58 13.88 -28.02
N LEU A 517 -1.05 13.90 -26.80
CA LEU A 517 -1.76 13.53 -25.57
C LEU A 517 -1.74 14.65 -24.49
N GLN A 518 -1.49 15.92 -24.87
CA GLN A 518 -1.46 17.06 -23.91
C GLN A 518 -2.84 17.53 -23.42
N GLY A 519 -3.93 17.16 -24.10
CA GLY A 519 -5.29 17.49 -23.67
C GLY A 519 -5.73 16.66 -22.45
N PRO A 520 -6.50 17.23 -21.50
CA PRO A 520 -7.06 16.46 -20.41
C PRO A 520 -8.18 15.54 -20.91
N LEU A 521 -8.08 14.25 -20.59
CA LEU A 521 -9.11 13.24 -20.85
C LEU A 521 -9.53 12.56 -19.54
N LEU A 522 -10.52 11.66 -19.61
CA LEU A 522 -10.86 10.80 -18.48
C LEU A 522 -9.80 9.69 -18.30
N GLU A 523 -9.41 9.42 -17.06
CA GLU A 523 -8.59 8.27 -16.65
C GLU A 523 -9.34 7.43 -15.61
N ARG A 524 -9.23 6.10 -15.71
CA ARG A 524 -9.88 5.13 -14.82
C ARG A 524 -8.97 4.77 -13.64
N ALA A 525 -9.57 4.73 -12.45
CA ALA A 525 -8.94 4.36 -11.19
C ALA A 525 -9.88 3.45 -10.38
N ILE A 526 -9.68 2.12 -10.42
CA ILE A 526 -10.53 1.16 -9.69
C ILE A 526 -9.84 0.77 -8.38
N GLY A 527 -10.25 1.38 -7.26
CA GLY A 527 -9.65 1.12 -5.94
C GLY A 527 -9.95 -0.27 -5.36
N VAL A 528 -9.87 -0.39 -4.03
CA VAL A 528 -10.34 -1.61 -3.33
C VAL A 528 -11.85 -1.78 -3.46
N ILE A 529 -12.57 -0.65 -3.59
CA ILE A 529 -13.99 -0.59 -3.91
C ILE A 529 -14.17 -0.37 -5.42
N TYR A 530 -15.11 -1.08 -6.02
CA TYR A 530 -15.54 -0.90 -7.41
C TYR A 530 -17.07 -0.80 -7.49
N ARG A 531 -17.60 0.19 -8.20
CA ARG A 531 -19.05 0.45 -8.31
C ARG A 531 -19.44 0.60 -9.77
N PRO A 532 -19.84 -0.49 -10.44
CA PRO A 532 -20.22 -0.46 -11.85
C PRO A 532 -21.27 0.60 -12.18
N ASP A 533 -22.22 0.87 -11.29
CA ASP A 533 -23.37 1.73 -11.59
C ASP A 533 -23.10 3.23 -11.48
N THR A 534 -22.05 3.64 -10.75
CA THR A 534 -21.64 5.04 -10.55
C THR A 534 -20.19 5.29 -10.99
N GLU A 535 -19.69 4.47 -11.91
CA GLU A 535 -18.28 4.41 -12.31
C GLU A 535 -17.73 5.78 -12.77
N LEU A 536 -18.50 6.56 -13.55
CA LEU A 536 -18.09 7.89 -14.01
C LEU A 536 -17.88 8.88 -12.84
N GLN A 537 -18.64 8.76 -11.76
CA GLN A 537 -18.56 9.64 -10.59
C GLN A 537 -17.55 9.16 -9.53
N SER A 538 -17.24 7.86 -9.51
CA SER A 538 -16.48 7.24 -8.41
C SER A 538 -15.15 6.57 -8.81
N HIS A 539 -14.95 6.26 -10.10
CA HIS A 539 -13.76 5.58 -10.63
C HIS A 539 -13.12 6.29 -11.84
N TYR A 540 -13.61 7.48 -12.20
CA TYR A 540 -13.04 8.31 -13.27
C TYR A 540 -12.69 9.72 -12.78
N PHE A 541 -11.59 10.27 -13.33
CA PHE A 541 -11.14 11.64 -13.08
C PHE A 541 -10.55 12.26 -14.35
N GLU A 542 -10.46 13.59 -14.41
CA GLU A 542 -9.76 14.28 -15.51
C GLU A 542 -8.26 14.30 -15.24
N ALA A 543 -7.46 13.97 -16.25
CA ALA A 543 -6.02 13.84 -16.12
C ALA A 543 -5.26 14.18 -17.41
N VAL A 544 -3.97 14.53 -17.32
CA VAL A 544 -3.08 14.68 -18.48
C VAL A 544 -1.97 13.61 -18.42
N LEU A 545 -2.19 12.48 -19.11
CA LEU A 545 -1.42 11.24 -18.94
C LEU A 545 0.10 11.39 -19.12
N PRO A 546 0.64 12.07 -20.15
CA PRO A 546 2.10 12.22 -20.33
C PRO A 546 2.77 13.13 -19.30
N ARG A 547 1.99 13.84 -18.49
CA ARG A 547 2.49 14.68 -17.41
C ARG A 547 2.49 13.94 -16.08
N GLN A 548 1.54 13.02 -15.87
CA GLN A 548 1.48 12.15 -14.70
C GLN A 548 2.54 11.04 -14.71
N PHE A 549 2.69 10.36 -15.85
CA PHE A 549 3.49 9.14 -15.98
C PHE A 549 4.61 9.31 -17.01
N ASN A 550 5.73 8.63 -16.77
CA ASN A 550 6.84 8.54 -17.71
C ASN A 550 6.68 7.34 -18.65
N ILE A 551 6.08 6.25 -18.16
CA ILE A 551 5.74 5.06 -18.95
C ILE A 551 4.28 4.72 -18.67
N LEU A 552 3.53 4.31 -19.69
CA LEU A 552 2.24 3.64 -19.53
C LEU A 552 2.39 2.16 -19.86
N ILE A 553 1.69 1.29 -19.14
CA ILE A 553 1.43 -0.09 -19.53
C ILE A 553 -0.08 -0.21 -19.77
N HIS A 554 -0.47 -0.76 -20.91
CA HIS A 554 -1.87 -1.04 -21.24
C HIS A 554 -2.10 -2.55 -21.30
N GLU A 555 -3.21 -2.99 -20.71
CA GLU A 555 -3.67 -4.37 -20.76
C GLU A 555 -5.19 -4.36 -21.01
N ASP A 556 -5.58 -4.64 -22.25
CA ASP A 556 -6.93 -4.38 -22.77
C ASP A 556 -8.02 -5.07 -21.94
N ALA A 557 -7.80 -6.32 -21.55
CA ALA A 557 -8.66 -7.08 -20.65
C ALA A 557 -7.86 -7.63 -19.46
N THR A 558 -8.10 -7.10 -18.25
CA THR A 558 -7.51 -7.67 -17.03
C THR A 558 -8.14 -9.02 -16.67
N ARG A 559 -7.36 -9.85 -15.98
CA ARG A 559 -7.91 -10.94 -15.18
C ARG A 559 -8.03 -10.46 -13.74
N ALA A 560 -9.13 -10.85 -13.11
CA ALA A 560 -9.18 -10.90 -11.67
C ALA A 560 -8.16 -11.94 -11.15
N VAL A 561 -7.91 -11.86 -9.87
CA VAL A 561 -6.76 -12.46 -9.20
C VAL A 561 -7.20 -13.65 -8.37
N VAL A 562 -6.25 -14.35 -7.75
CA VAL A 562 -6.56 -15.53 -6.95
C VAL A 562 -6.21 -15.26 -5.47
N PRO A 563 -7.23 -15.10 -4.61
CA PRO A 563 -7.24 -15.50 -3.21
C PRO A 563 -6.25 -16.60 -2.81
N ILE A 564 -5.61 -16.43 -1.65
CA ILE A 564 -5.05 -17.57 -0.90
C ILE A 564 -6.18 -18.25 -0.13
N GLU A 565 -7.03 -17.45 0.51
CA GLU A 565 -8.28 -17.85 1.19
C GLU A 565 -9.49 -17.21 0.48
N PRO A 566 -10.09 -17.86 -0.53
CA PRO A 566 -11.27 -17.33 -1.21
C PRO A 566 -12.49 -17.41 -0.28
N GLY A 567 -13.07 -16.25 0.04
CA GLY A 567 -14.34 -16.18 0.74
C GLY A 567 -15.52 -16.57 -0.15
N ASP A 568 -16.61 -17.00 0.48
CA ASP A 568 -17.80 -17.57 -0.17
C ASP A 568 -18.31 -16.75 -1.37
N GLU A 569 -18.37 -15.41 -1.25
CA GLU A 569 -18.83 -14.53 -2.33
C GLU A 569 -17.91 -14.57 -3.57
N TRP A 570 -16.59 -14.56 -3.37
CA TRP A 570 -15.62 -14.70 -4.46
C TRP A 570 -15.72 -16.07 -5.13
N ALA A 571 -15.91 -17.12 -4.34
CA ALA A 571 -16.10 -18.48 -4.82
C ALA A 571 -17.41 -18.64 -5.62
N LEU A 572 -18.52 -18.07 -5.14
CA LEU A 572 -19.79 -18.02 -5.85
C LEU A 572 -19.70 -17.21 -7.17
N ASP A 573 -19.00 -16.07 -7.16
CA ASP A 573 -18.74 -15.25 -8.35
C ASP A 573 -17.77 -15.93 -9.37
N THR A 574 -17.17 -17.10 -9.05
CA THR A 574 -16.25 -17.86 -9.91
C THR A 574 -16.71 -19.28 -10.25
N GLY A 575 -17.54 -19.92 -9.43
CA GLY A 575 -17.90 -21.33 -9.54
C GLY A 575 -16.81 -22.30 -9.05
N LEU A 576 -15.89 -21.85 -8.20
CA LEU A 576 -14.85 -22.69 -7.59
C LEU A 576 -15.29 -23.24 -6.23
N GLU A 577 -15.00 -24.51 -5.95
CA GLU A 577 -15.23 -25.11 -4.62
C GLU A 577 -14.17 -24.60 -3.63
N VAL A 578 -14.61 -24.02 -2.51
CA VAL A 578 -13.72 -23.66 -1.39
C VAL A 578 -13.51 -24.88 -0.51
N THR A 579 -12.29 -25.39 -0.48
CA THR A 579 -11.83 -26.22 0.63
C THR A 579 -11.24 -25.32 1.72
N HIS A 580 -11.99 -25.12 2.80
CA HIS A 580 -11.45 -24.53 4.03
C HIS A 580 -10.45 -25.52 4.66
N GLY A 581 -9.18 -25.42 4.24
CA GLY A 581 -8.08 -26.08 4.94
C GLY A 581 -7.69 -25.27 6.16
N ASP A 582 -7.70 -25.89 7.35
CA ASP A 582 -7.29 -25.27 8.62
C ASP A 582 -5.79 -24.94 8.63
N MET A 583 -5.42 -23.84 7.97
CA MET A 583 -4.10 -23.24 8.08
C MET A 583 -4.05 -22.38 9.36
N PRO A 584 -3.12 -22.65 10.30
CA PRO A 584 -3.09 -21.94 11.58
C PRO A 584 -2.75 -20.45 11.41
N GLU A 585 -3.38 -19.59 12.21
CA GLU A 585 -3.45 -18.11 12.08
C GLU A 585 -2.11 -17.32 12.16
N LEU A 586 -0.95 -17.98 12.05
CA LEU A 586 0.36 -17.43 12.43
C LEU A 586 1.46 -17.71 11.39
N TRP A 587 1.38 -17.09 10.20
CA TRP A 587 2.56 -16.97 9.33
C TRP A 587 2.55 -15.74 8.40
N PRO A 588 3.66 -14.98 8.25
CA PRO A 588 4.85 -14.90 9.09
C PRO A 588 4.93 -13.58 9.88
N SER A 589 5.05 -13.67 11.20
CA SER A 589 5.84 -12.70 11.96
C SER A 589 7.31 -13.15 11.96
N GLY A 590 8.24 -12.22 11.70
CA GLY A 590 9.68 -12.49 11.69
C GLY A 590 10.27 -12.75 10.29
N VAL A 591 10.93 -11.72 9.77
CA VAL A 591 12.04 -11.78 8.79
C VAL A 591 13.16 -10.94 9.36
#